data_AF-J0DAT2-F1
#
_entry.id   AF-J0DAT2-F1
#
_cell.length_a   1.000
_cell.length_b   1.000
_cell.length_c   1.000
_cell.angle_alpha   90.00
_cell.angle_beta   90.00
_cell.angle_gamma   90.00
#
_symmetry.space_group_name_H-M   'P 1'
#
loop_
_entity.id
_entity.type
_entity.pdbx_description
1 polymer ?
#
loop_
_entity_poly.entity_id
_entity_poly.type
_entity_poly.pdbx_seq_one_letter_code
_entity_poly.pdbx_strand_id
1 'polypeptide(L)'
;MPVWLVTGTSQGIGLELTKQLAKNDANTVIATCRAPARATGLAGLAAARVNVHIVALDVLSNASVHSALSAAQTILGERGVDYLINNAGIGHRVGNNTTTAEMLELMFQTHIVVALRVFPNGIRR
;
A
#
# COMPACT_ATOMS: atom_id res chain seq x y z
N MET A 1 -4.83 -19.15 4.79
CA MET A 1 -4.92 -18.25 3.63
C MET A 1 -4.27 -16.94 4.03
N PRO A 2 -3.01 -16.68 3.64
CA PRO A 2 -2.26 -15.51 4.08
C PRO A 2 -2.86 -14.19 3.59
N VAL A 3 -2.84 -13.16 4.43
CA VAL A 3 -3.32 -11.81 4.12
C VAL A 3 -2.14 -10.85 4.02
N TRP A 4 -1.97 -10.25 2.85
CA TRP A 4 -0.91 -9.30 2.55
C TRP A 4 -1.50 -7.90 2.39
N LEU A 5 -0.97 -6.92 3.09
CA LEU A 5 -1.23 -5.51 2.82
C LEU A 5 0.00 -4.89 2.18
N VAL A 6 -0.16 -4.31 0.99
CA VAL A 6 0.95 -3.68 0.25
C VAL A 6 0.64 -2.21 0.04
N THR A 7 1.57 -1.34 0.41
CA THR A 7 1.45 0.11 0.16
C THR A 7 2.10 0.55 -1.14
N GLY A 8 1.51 1.55 -1.82
CA GLY A 8 2.08 2.11 -3.05
C GLY A 8 2.02 1.17 -4.25
N THR A 9 0.86 0.57 -4.52
CA THR A 9 0.68 -0.49 -5.53
C THR A 9 0.20 0.01 -6.89
N SER A 10 0.06 1.31 -7.10
CA SER A 10 -0.47 1.86 -8.36
C SER A 10 0.44 1.63 -9.57
N GLN A 11 1.74 1.43 -9.35
CA GLN A 11 2.74 1.26 -10.40
C GLN A 11 4.04 0.64 -9.86
N GLY A 12 5.00 0.39 -10.75
CA GLY A 12 6.37 -0.01 -10.39
C GLY A 12 6.43 -1.31 -9.58
N ILE A 13 7.36 -1.35 -8.62
CA ILE A 13 7.64 -2.53 -7.79
C ILE A 13 6.41 -2.97 -6.99
N GLY A 14 5.66 -2.03 -6.42
CA GLY A 14 4.46 -2.35 -5.65
C GLY A 14 3.39 -3.07 -6.48
N LEU A 15 3.16 -2.61 -7.71
CA LEU A 15 2.22 -3.26 -8.63
C LEU A 15 2.71 -4.67 -9.01
N GLU A 16 4.00 -4.82 -9.30
CA GLU A 16 4.56 -6.12 -9.68
C GLU A 16 4.56 -7.12 -8.52
N LEU A 17 4.92 -6.69 -7.30
CA LEU A 17 4.77 -7.49 -6.08
C LEU A 17 3.32 -7.95 -5.90
N THR A 18 2.36 -7.04 -6.08
CA THR A 18 0.92 -7.37 -6.00
C THR A 18 0.56 -8.46 -7.02
N LYS A 19 1.03 -8.36 -8.27
CA LYS A 19 0.79 -9.39 -9.30
C LYS A 19 1.37 -10.74 -8.89
N GLN A 20 2.58 -10.77 -8.35
CA GLN A 20 3.24 -12.02 -7.96
C GLN A 20 2.55 -12.69 -6.77
N LEU A 21 2.18 -11.91 -5.75
CA LEU A 21 1.41 -12.40 -4.61
C LEU A 21 0.04 -12.94 -5.04
N ALA A 22 -0.62 -12.27 -5.98
CA ALA A 22 -1.92 -12.67 -6.51
C ALA A 22 -1.90 -13.95 -7.36
N LYS A 23 -0.73 -14.45 -7.79
CA LYS A 23 -0.62 -15.72 -8.53
C LYS A 23 -1.02 -16.92 -7.67
N ASN A 24 -0.86 -16.83 -6.36
CA ASN A 24 -1.31 -17.85 -5.42
C ASN A 24 -2.72 -17.49 -4.93
N ASP A 25 -3.72 -18.24 -5.37
CA ASP A 25 -5.13 -17.97 -5.06
C ASP A 25 -5.46 -18.17 -3.57
N ALA A 26 -4.59 -18.82 -2.79
CA ALA A 26 -4.73 -18.92 -1.34
C ALA A 26 -4.36 -17.61 -0.60
N ASN A 27 -3.70 -16.66 -1.26
CA ASN A 27 -3.40 -15.34 -0.69
C ASN A 27 -4.61 -14.43 -0.84
N THR A 28 -4.85 -13.57 0.13
CA THR A 28 -5.67 -12.35 -0.01
C THR A 28 -4.72 -11.15 -0.04
N VAL A 29 -4.84 -10.28 -1.05
CA VAL A 29 -3.94 -9.12 -1.21
C VAL A 29 -4.75 -7.82 -1.11
N ILE A 30 -4.52 -7.06 -0.06
CA ILE A 30 -4.99 -5.68 0.12
C ILE A 30 -3.96 -4.75 -0.54
N ALA A 31 -4.22 -4.39 -1.79
CA ALA A 31 -3.37 -3.53 -2.58
C ALA A 31 -3.79 -2.08 -2.41
N THR A 32 -2.89 -1.24 -1.87
CA THR A 32 -3.27 0.14 -1.52
C THR A 32 -2.57 1.18 -2.38
N CYS A 33 -3.30 2.26 -2.72
CA CYS A 33 -2.74 3.40 -3.44
C CYS A 33 -3.55 4.68 -3.18
N ARG A 34 -2.95 5.85 -3.43
CA ARG A 34 -3.57 7.15 -3.15
C ARG A 34 -4.81 7.45 -3.99
N ALA A 35 -4.80 7.05 -5.27
CA ALA A 35 -5.86 7.37 -6.22
C ALA A 35 -6.23 6.13 -7.05
N PRO A 36 -7.05 5.21 -6.51
CA PRO A 36 -7.46 3.99 -7.21
C PRO A 36 -8.03 4.23 -8.61
N ALA A 37 -8.82 5.29 -8.78
CA ALA A 37 -9.40 5.67 -10.08
C ALA A 37 -8.36 5.95 -11.18
N ARG A 38 -7.11 6.27 -10.81
CA ARG A 38 -6.01 6.51 -11.77
C ARG A 38 -5.06 5.33 -11.91
N ALA A 39 -5.21 4.27 -11.11
CA ALA A 39 -4.32 3.12 -11.07
C ALA A 39 -4.79 2.02 -12.05
N THR A 40 -4.79 2.32 -13.36
CA THR A 40 -5.36 1.42 -14.39
C THR A 40 -4.77 0.02 -14.39
N GLY A 41 -3.44 -0.11 -14.21
CA GLY A 41 -2.78 -1.41 -14.13
C GLY A 41 -3.19 -2.24 -12.91
N LEU A 42 -3.45 -1.57 -11.77
CA LEU A 42 -3.95 -2.22 -10.57
C LEU A 42 -5.43 -2.60 -10.71
N ALA A 43 -6.24 -1.72 -11.30
CA ALA A 43 -7.64 -1.98 -11.60
C ALA A 43 -7.80 -3.21 -12.52
N GLY A 44 -6.98 -3.30 -13.57
CA GLY A 44 -6.95 -4.47 -14.46
C GLY A 44 -6.56 -5.77 -13.74
N LEU A 45 -5.61 -5.69 -12.80
CA LEU A 45 -5.25 -6.86 -11.98
C LEU A 45 -6.41 -7.31 -11.08
N ALA A 46 -7.06 -6.38 -10.37
CA ALA A 46 -8.18 -6.70 -9.49
C ALA A 46 -9.40 -7.23 -10.26
N ALA A 47 -9.62 -6.76 -11.50
CA ALA A 47 -10.64 -7.33 -12.38
C ALA A 47 -10.32 -8.78 -12.81
N ALA A 48 -9.04 -9.13 -12.93
CA ALA A 48 -8.58 -10.46 -13.34
C ALA A 48 -8.36 -11.44 -12.17
N ARG A 49 -8.26 -10.94 -10.93
CA ARG A 49 -7.90 -11.71 -9.74
C ARG A 49 -8.83 -11.38 -8.57
N VAL A 50 -9.74 -12.29 -8.26
CA VAL A 50 -10.74 -12.12 -7.19
C VAL A 50 -10.14 -11.96 -5.79
N ASN A 51 -8.89 -12.38 -5.60
CA ASN A 51 -8.17 -12.30 -4.35
C ASN A 51 -7.38 -10.99 -4.15
N VAL A 52 -7.52 -10.03 -5.07
CA VAL A 52 -6.93 -8.69 -4.98
C VAL A 52 -8.00 -7.66 -4.69
N HIS A 53 -7.85 -6.94 -3.59
CA HIS A 53 -8.75 -5.87 -3.18
C HIS A 53 -8.02 -4.53 -3.15
N ILE A 54 -8.57 -3.54 -3.84
CA ILE A 54 -7.97 -2.21 -3.91
C ILE A 54 -8.54 -1.34 -2.79
N VAL A 55 -7.66 -0.74 -1.99
CA VAL A 55 -8.04 0.19 -0.92
C VAL A 55 -7.34 1.53 -1.12
N ALA A 56 -8.08 2.64 -1.02
CA ALA A 56 -7.52 3.97 -1.08
C ALA A 56 -6.67 4.24 0.16
N LEU A 57 -5.42 4.64 -0.02
CA LEU A 57 -4.51 4.98 1.08
C LEU A 57 -3.55 6.10 0.68
N ASP A 58 -3.67 7.23 1.37
CA ASP A 58 -2.60 8.20 1.54
C ASP A 58 -1.87 7.94 2.86
N VAL A 59 -0.68 7.38 2.74
CA VAL A 59 0.16 6.98 3.85
C VAL A 59 0.66 8.16 4.69
N LEU A 60 0.60 9.39 4.16
CA LEU A 60 0.95 10.61 4.88
C LEU A 60 -0.23 11.20 5.67
N SER A 61 -1.44 10.65 5.53
CA SER A 61 -2.65 11.11 6.22
C SER A 61 -3.12 10.10 7.25
N ASN A 62 -3.10 10.46 8.53
CA ASN A 62 -3.64 9.61 9.61
C ASN A 62 -5.10 9.24 9.36
N ALA A 63 -5.92 10.19 8.91
CA ALA A 63 -7.33 9.93 8.60
C ALA A 63 -7.46 8.89 7.47
N SER A 64 -6.65 9.02 6.41
CA SER A 64 -6.66 8.06 5.31
C SER A 64 -6.19 6.66 5.76
N VAL A 65 -5.21 6.58 6.66
CA VAL A 65 -4.75 5.30 7.23
C VAL A 65 -5.89 4.63 8.00
N HIS A 66 -6.60 5.37 8.86
CA HIS A 66 -7.72 4.81 9.61
C HIS A 66 -8.83 4.32 8.66
N SER A 67 -9.22 5.13 7.68
CA SER A 67 -10.23 4.72 6.68
C SER A 67 -9.80 3.49 5.88
N ALA A 68 -8.53 3.40 5.50
CA ALA A 68 -7.99 2.24 4.77
C ALA A 68 -8.02 0.97 5.62
N LEU A 69 -7.66 1.06 6.91
CA LEU A 69 -7.73 -0.06 7.85
C LEU A 69 -9.17 -0.51 8.08
N SER A 70 -10.13 0.42 8.22
CA SER A 70 -11.55 0.06 8.32
C SER A 70 -12.05 -0.65 7.05
N ALA A 71 -11.69 -0.16 5.86
CA ALA A 71 -12.05 -0.80 4.59
C ALA A 71 -11.43 -2.20 4.47
N ALA A 72 -10.16 -2.35 4.84
CA ALA A 72 -9.49 -3.64 4.89
C ALA A 72 -10.19 -4.59 5.87
N GLN A 73 -10.58 -4.11 7.06
CA GLN A 73 -11.33 -4.91 8.03
C GLN A 73 -12.66 -5.42 7.47
N THR A 74 -13.40 -4.57 6.75
CA THR A 74 -14.65 -4.97 6.08
C THR A 74 -14.43 -6.10 5.06
N ILE A 75 -13.33 -6.05 4.31
CA ILE A 75 -12.96 -7.09 3.34
C ILE A 75 -12.54 -8.39 4.04
N LEU A 76 -11.82 -8.27 5.15
CA LEU A 76 -11.19 -9.41 5.82
C LEU A 76 -12.10 -10.12 6.82
N GLY A 77 -13.14 -9.45 7.33
CA GLY A 77 -14.05 -9.98 8.34
C GLY A 77 -13.33 -10.07 9.69
N GLU A 78 -13.29 -11.25 10.30
CA GLU A 78 -12.54 -11.50 11.54
C GLU A 78 -11.05 -11.81 11.32
N ARG A 79 -10.62 -11.88 10.05
CA ARG A 79 -9.22 -12.10 9.68
C ARG A 79 -8.43 -10.80 9.85
N GLY A 80 -7.19 -10.93 10.29
CA GLY A 80 -6.24 -9.82 10.34
C GLY A 80 -5.32 -9.80 9.13
N VAL A 81 -4.38 -8.84 9.11
CA VAL A 81 -3.26 -8.83 8.17
C VAL A 81 -2.13 -9.67 8.74
N ASP A 82 -1.57 -10.59 7.95
CA ASP A 82 -0.41 -11.41 8.33
C ASP A 82 0.91 -10.73 7.94
N TYR A 83 0.93 -10.08 6.78
CA TYR A 83 2.12 -9.44 6.22
C TYR A 83 1.84 -8.01 5.78
N LEU A 84 2.66 -7.06 6.25
CA LEU A 84 2.65 -5.67 5.78
C LEU A 84 3.92 -5.38 4.97
N ILE A 85 3.74 -4.93 3.74
CA ILE A 85 4.82 -4.45 2.86
C ILE A 85 4.70 -2.92 2.73
N ASN A 86 5.56 -2.21 3.46
CA ASN A 86 5.71 -0.75 3.37
C ASN A 86 6.51 -0.37 2.10
N ASN A 87 5.84 -0.39 0.95
CA ASN A 87 6.46 -0.08 -0.34
C ASN A 87 6.15 1.33 -0.86
N ALA A 88 5.15 2.03 -0.31
CA ALA A 88 4.85 3.40 -0.72
C ALA A 88 6.09 4.29 -0.62
N GLY A 89 6.42 4.95 -1.73
CA GLY A 89 7.60 5.79 -1.82
C GLY A 89 7.43 6.85 -2.88
N ILE A 90 8.09 7.98 -2.64
CA ILE A 90 8.34 9.01 -3.64
C ILE A 90 9.83 8.99 -3.97
N GLY A 91 10.16 9.28 -5.22
CA GLY A 91 11.53 9.47 -5.66
C GLY A 91 11.68 10.86 -6.22
N HIS A 92 12.79 11.51 -5.91
CA HIS A 92 13.20 12.75 -6.57
C HIS A 92 14.44 12.45 -7.42
N ARG A 93 14.36 12.65 -8.75
CA ARG A 93 15.55 12.51 -9.60
C ARG A 93 16.42 13.75 -9.39
N VAL A 94 17.52 13.58 -8.68
CA VAL A 94 18.45 14.67 -8.35
C VAL A 94 19.33 14.94 -9.58
N GLY A 95 19.09 16.07 -10.23
CA GLY A 95 20.09 16.75 -11.05
C GLY A 95 20.51 18.01 -10.31
N ASN A 96 21.75 18.03 -9.81
CA ASN A 96 22.50 19.22 -9.38
C ASN A 96 21.83 20.10 -8.30
N ASN A 97 22.09 19.82 -7.02
CA ASN A 97 21.91 20.74 -5.86
C ASN A 97 20.50 21.32 -5.55
N THR A 98 19.41 20.79 -6.10
CA THR A 98 18.05 21.32 -5.82
C THR A 98 17.28 20.59 -4.71
N THR A 99 17.92 19.68 -3.96
CA THR A 99 17.25 18.97 -2.86
C THR A 99 17.11 19.90 -1.66
N THR A 100 15.88 20.25 -1.28
CA THR A 100 15.60 21.06 -0.09
C THR A 100 15.40 20.19 1.15
N ALA A 101 15.47 20.82 2.33
CA ALA A 101 15.17 20.14 3.60
C ALA A 101 13.74 19.58 3.61
N GLU A 102 12.77 20.34 3.11
CA GLU A 102 11.36 19.95 3.03
C GLU A 102 11.17 18.69 2.16
N MET A 103 11.94 18.58 1.07
CA MET A 103 11.89 17.39 0.21
C MET A 103 12.49 16.16 0.89
N LEU A 104 13.60 16.34 1.63
CA LEU A 104 14.17 15.27 2.45
C LEU A 104 13.18 14.85 3.53
N GLU A 105 12.61 15.80 4.27
CA GLU A 105 11.60 15.53 5.29
C GLU A 105 10.42 14.75 4.71
N LEU A 106 9.89 15.16 3.55
CA LEU A 106 8.81 14.44 2.88
C LEU A 106 9.21 13.00 2.50
N MET A 107 10.44 12.79 2.02
CA MET A 107 10.96 11.44 1.75
C MET A 107 11.07 10.62 3.03
N PHE A 108 11.63 11.16 4.12
CA PHE A 108 11.70 10.49 5.42
C PHE A 108 10.31 10.15 5.97
N GLN A 109 9.35 11.06 5.86
CA GLN A 109 7.96 10.80 6.26
C GLN A 109 7.34 9.66 5.45
N THR A 110 7.60 9.62 4.13
CA THR A 110 7.03 8.62 3.23
C THR A 110 7.71 7.26 3.33
N HIS A 111 9.03 7.22 3.54
CA HIS A 111 9.81 5.97 3.52
C HIS A 111 10.00 5.36 4.91
N ILE A 112 10.17 6.18 5.95
CA ILE A 112 10.57 5.72 7.29
C ILE A 112 9.40 5.81 8.27
N VAL A 113 8.86 7.01 8.48
CA VAL A 113 7.79 7.24 9.48
C VAL A 113 6.54 6.45 9.12
N VAL A 114 6.27 6.29 7.83
CA VAL A 114 5.17 5.50 7.30
C VAL A 114 5.10 4.09 7.87
N ALA A 115 6.27 3.47 8.09
CA ALA A 115 6.34 2.11 8.58
C ALA A 115 5.74 2.02 9.99
N LEU A 116 5.84 3.07 10.79
CA LEU A 116 5.22 3.14 12.12
C LEU A 116 3.75 3.56 12.05
N ARG A 117 3.36 4.38 11.06
CA ARG A 117 2.00 4.91 10.94
C ARG A 117 0.99 3.87 10.46
N VAL A 118 1.40 2.97 9.56
CA VAL A 118 0.52 1.90 9.03
C VAL A 118 0.50 0.66 9.96
N PHE A 119 1.54 0.47 10.77
CA PHE A 119 1.74 -0.68 11.64
C PHE A 119 0.92 -0.76 12.95
N PRO A 120 0.29 0.27 13.55
CA PRO A 120 -0.12 0.14 14.96
C PRO A 120 -1.36 -0.73 15.24
N ASN A 121 -2.26 -0.98 14.27
CA ASN A 121 -3.64 -1.36 14.62
C ASN A 121 -4.23 -2.61 13.93
N GLY A 122 -3.50 -3.37 13.10
CA GLY A 122 -4.15 -4.41 12.27
C GLY A 122 -3.35 -5.66 11.90
N ILE A 123 -2.09 -5.77 12.35
CA ILE A 123 -1.29 -6.98 12.10
C ILE A 123 -1.56 -7.97 13.23
N ARG A 124 -2.11 -9.14 12.91
CA ARG A 124 -2.23 -10.23 13.89
C ARG A 124 -0.82 -10.63 14.34
N ARG A 125 -0.62 -10.78 15.64
CA ARG A 125 0.47 -11.62 16.16
C ARG A 125 0.11 -13.08 15.99
#